data_AF-A0A8S4Q2S7-F1
#
_entry.id   AF-A0A8S4Q2S7-F1
#
_cell.length_a   1.000
_cell.length_b   1.000
_cell.length_c   1.000
_cell.angle_alpha   90.00
_cell.angle_beta   90.00
_cell.angle_gamma   90.00
#
_symmetry.space_group_name_H-M   'P 1'
#
loop_
_entity.id
_entity.type
_entity.pdbx_description
1 polymer ?
#
loop_
_entity_poly.entity_id
_entity_poly.type
_entity_poly.pdbx_seq_one_letter_code
_entity_poly.pdbx_strand_id
1 'polypeptide(L)'
;MTMVYYMSVTMMRVLLSCCLVAMVMSDIDFGYHDYDALTAAMRAIEQNNSGIAYMYSAGKSVQGRDLWVMTLGEKPLQHLPLRPEVKYVGNMHGNEVVGREMLLH
;
A
#
# COMPACT_ATOMS: atom_id res chain seq x y z
N MET A 1 -2.58 41.90 -19.81
CA MET A 1 -3.56 40.85 -20.15
C MET A 1 -2.93 39.45 -20.14
N THR A 2 -1.73 39.27 -20.71
CA THR A 2 -0.98 37.99 -20.74
C THR A 2 -0.53 37.47 -19.37
N MET A 3 -0.14 38.36 -18.44
CA MET A 3 0.38 37.92 -17.13
C MET A 3 -0.71 37.32 -16.21
N VAL A 4 -1.92 37.90 -16.22
CA VAL A 4 -3.09 37.40 -15.49
C VAL A 4 -3.55 36.04 -16.03
N TYR A 5 -3.48 35.86 -17.36
CA TYR A 5 -3.77 34.58 -18.00
C TYR A 5 -2.77 33.49 -17.59
N TYR A 6 -1.47 33.82 -17.55
CA TYR A 6 -0.42 32.88 -17.17
C TYR A 6 -0.54 32.43 -15.70
N MET A 7 -0.86 33.36 -14.80
CA MET A 7 -1.13 33.04 -13.39
C MET A 7 -2.37 32.15 -13.24
N SER A 8 -3.46 32.43 -13.97
CA SER A 8 -4.68 31.61 -13.95
C SER A 8 -4.45 30.17 -14.43
N VAL A 9 -3.74 29.99 -15.55
CA VAL A 9 -3.42 28.65 -16.09
C VAL A 9 -2.48 27.88 -15.16
N THR A 10 -1.49 28.56 -14.57
CA THR A 10 -0.56 27.93 -13.62
C THR A 10 -1.28 27.50 -12.35
N MET A 11 -2.16 28.35 -11.81
CA MET A 11 -2.98 28.04 -10.64
C MET A 11 -3.93 26.87 -10.90
N MET A 12 -4.56 26.81 -12.08
CA MET A 12 -5.42 25.69 -12.47
C MET A 12 -4.63 24.38 -12.59
N ARG A 13 -3.39 24.42 -13.10
CA ARG A 13 -2.49 23.24 -13.14
C ARG A 13 -2.05 22.77 -11.76
N VAL A 14 -1.73 23.70 -10.86
CA VAL A 14 -1.38 23.37 -9.47
C VAL A 14 -2.57 22.77 -8.73
N LEU A 15 -3.78 23.32 -8.92
CA LEU A 15 -5.00 22.78 -8.33
C LEU A 15 -5.35 21.40 -8.89
N LEU A 16 -5.24 21.19 -10.21
CA LEU A 16 -5.43 19.87 -10.81
C LEU A 16 -4.41 18.85 -10.29
N SER A 17 -3.14 19.24 -10.22
CA SER A 17 -2.06 18.39 -9.70
C SER A 17 -2.27 18.05 -8.23
N CYS A 18 -2.74 19.01 -7.42
CA CYS A 18 -3.01 18.79 -6.00
C CYS A 18 -4.22 17.87 -5.80
N CYS A 19 -5.30 18.04 -6.58
CA CYS A 19 -6.44 17.13 -6.60
C CYS A 19 -6.06 15.72 -7.06
N LEU A 20 -5.19 15.60 -8.07
CA LEU A 20 -4.66 14.31 -8.53
C LEU A 20 -3.84 13.63 -7.43
N VAL A 21 -2.96 14.36 -6.74
CA VAL A 21 -2.18 13.83 -5.62
C VAL A 21 -3.08 13.41 -4.47
N ALA A 22 -4.08 14.21 -4.11
CA ALA A 22 -5.04 13.88 -3.05
C ALA A 22 -5.90 12.65 -3.40
N MET A 23 -6.30 12.47 -4.66
CA MET A 23 -7.03 11.28 -5.11
C MET A 23 -6.18 10.00 -5.11
N VAL A 24 -4.85 10.11 -5.15
CA VAL A 24 -3.92 8.97 -5.20
C VAL A 24 -3.51 8.50 -3.80
N MET A 25 -3.78 9.27 -2.75
CA MET A 25 -3.58 8.83 -1.38
C MET A 25 -4.66 7.83 -0.99
N SER A 26 -4.34 6.53 -1.08
CA SER A 26 -5.16 5.47 -0.50
C SER A 26 -5.05 5.55 1.03
N ASP A 27 -5.99 6.24 1.67
CA ASP A 27 -6.12 6.26 3.12
C ASP A 27 -6.70 4.91 3.57
N ILE A 28 -5.93 4.16 4.36
CA ILE A 28 -6.39 2.91 4.97
C ILE A 28 -7.13 3.32 6.24
N ASP A 29 -8.46 3.20 6.21
CA ASP A 29 -9.30 3.58 7.34
C ASP A 29 -8.91 2.81 8.62
N PHE A 30 -8.97 3.50 9.76
CA PHE A 30 -8.71 2.88 11.06
C PHE A 30 -9.92 2.06 11.48
N GLY A 31 -9.89 0.78 11.13
CA GLY A 31 -10.94 -0.19 11.44
C GLY A 31 -10.44 -1.62 11.34
N TYR A 32 -11.32 -2.57 11.63
CA TYR A 32 -11.00 -3.98 11.41
C TYR A 32 -11.29 -4.37 9.98
N HIS A 33 -10.28 -4.90 9.31
CA HIS A 33 -10.42 -5.40 7.95
C HIS A 33 -10.80 -6.88 8.00
N ASP A 34 -11.83 -7.32 7.27
CA ASP A 34 -11.99 -8.75 7.01
C ASP A 34 -11.00 -9.21 5.91
N TYR A 35 -11.01 -10.49 5.55
CA TYR A 35 -10.03 -11.03 4.60
C TYR A 35 -10.07 -10.32 3.24
N ASP A 36 -11.26 -10.01 2.74
CA ASP A 36 -11.43 -9.39 1.43
C ASP A 36 -11.02 -7.91 1.47
N ALA A 37 -11.38 -7.19 2.53
CA ALA A 37 -10.98 -5.80 2.75
C ALA A 37 -9.46 -5.67 2.90
N LEU A 38 -8.81 -6.56 3.67
CA LEU A 38 -7.35 -6.61 3.80
C LEU A 38 -6.70 -6.88 2.44
N THR A 39 -7.21 -7.84 1.69
CA THR A 39 -6.70 -8.19 0.36
C THR A 39 -6.77 -7.00 -0.59
N ALA A 40 -7.90 -6.29 -0.59
CA ALA A 40 -8.10 -5.10 -1.40
C ALA A 40 -7.14 -3.97 -1.00
N ALA A 41 -6.97 -3.73 0.30
CA ALA A 41 -6.05 -2.71 0.81
C ALA A 41 -4.59 -3.00 0.42
N MET A 42 -4.12 -4.23 0.61
CA MET A 42 -2.76 -4.63 0.22
C MET A 42 -2.55 -4.52 -1.30
N ARG A 43 -3.55 -4.89 -2.11
CA ARG A 43 -3.47 -4.73 -3.57
C ARG A 43 -3.40 -3.27 -3.99
N ALA A 44 -4.16 -2.39 -3.35
CA ALA A 44 -4.08 -0.96 -3.59
C ALA A 44 -2.69 -0.40 -3.25
N ILE A 45 -2.08 -0.82 -2.12
CA ILE A 45 -0.71 -0.45 -1.75
C ILE A 45 0.28 -0.86 -2.85
N GLU A 46 0.25 -2.10 -3.32
CA GLU A 46 1.12 -2.58 -4.39
C GLU A 46 0.93 -1.77 -5.68
N GLN A 47 -0.31 -1.55 -6.10
CA GLN A 47 -0.63 -0.83 -7.34
C GLN A 47 -0.12 0.62 -7.30
N ASN A 48 -0.30 1.29 -6.17
CA ASN A 48 0.13 2.68 -5.98
C ASN A 48 1.65 2.81 -5.78
N ASN A 49 2.35 1.73 -5.42
CA ASN A 49 3.76 1.74 -5.04
C ASN A 49 4.59 0.64 -5.74
N SER A 50 4.24 0.25 -6.96
CA SER A 50 4.83 -0.90 -7.67
C SER A 50 6.36 -0.89 -7.85
N GLY A 51 7.01 0.27 -7.71
CA GLY A 51 8.47 0.38 -7.72
C GLY A 51 9.16 -0.09 -6.43
N ILE A 52 8.42 -0.13 -5.30
CA ILE A 52 8.97 -0.45 -3.99
C ILE A 52 8.15 -1.49 -3.21
N ALA A 53 6.95 -1.82 -3.67
CA ALA A 53 6.03 -2.75 -3.02
C ALA A 53 5.70 -3.89 -3.99
N TYR A 54 5.63 -5.11 -3.45
CA TYR A 54 5.18 -6.28 -4.21
C TYR A 54 4.42 -7.23 -3.28
N MET A 55 3.25 -7.68 -3.73
CA MET A 55 2.34 -8.51 -2.97
C MET A 55 2.30 -9.92 -3.56
N TYR A 56 2.56 -10.91 -2.72
CA TYR A 56 2.49 -12.32 -3.10
C TYR A 56 1.86 -13.18 -2.01
N SER A 57 1.52 -14.40 -2.38
CA SER A 57 1.02 -15.41 -1.46
C SER A 57 2.15 -16.35 -1.06
N ALA A 58 2.37 -16.50 0.26
CA ALA A 58 3.31 -17.49 0.80
C ALA A 58 2.71 -18.92 0.84
N GLY A 59 1.44 -19.08 0.46
CA GLY A 59 0.74 -20.35 0.49
C GLY A 59 -0.76 -20.16 0.74
N LYS A 60 -1.46 -21.27 0.97
CA LYS A 60 -2.89 -21.27 1.29
C LYS A 60 -3.13 -21.75 2.72
N SER A 61 -4.13 -21.16 3.39
CA SER A 61 -4.66 -21.69 4.65
C SER A 61 -5.43 -22.99 4.42
N VAL A 62 -5.83 -23.66 5.50
CA VAL A 62 -6.68 -24.86 5.45
C VAL A 62 -8.00 -24.61 4.71
N GLN A 63 -8.51 -23.38 4.76
CA GLN A 63 -9.74 -22.97 4.06
C GLN A 63 -9.48 -22.36 2.68
N GLY A 64 -8.26 -22.46 2.13
CA GLY A 64 -7.93 -21.99 0.79
C GLY A 64 -7.70 -20.49 0.65
N ARG A 65 -7.59 -19.75 1.76
CA ARG A 65 -7.26 -18.30 1.75
C ARG A 65 -5.77 -18.11 1.53
N ASP A 66 -5.37 -17.11 0.75
CA ASP A 66 -3.97 -16.74 0.58
C ASP A 66 -3.35 -16.23 1.87
N LEU A 67 -2.10 -16.62 2.11
CA LEU A 67 -1.27 -16.08 3.17
C LEU A 67 -0.48 -14.90 2.59
N TRP A 68 -1.09 -13.72 2.63
CA TRP A 68 -0.53 -12.54 1.99
C TRP A 68 0.76 -12.05 2.65
N VAL A 69 1.72 -11.69 1.81
CA VAL A 69 2.97 -11.04 2.18
C VAL A 69 3.15 -9.82 1.29
N MET A 70 3.50 -8.69 1.91
CA MET A 70 3.94 -7.48 1.23
C MET A 70 5.45 -7.31 1.43
N THR A 71 6.22 -7.32 0.36
CA THR A 71 7.64 -6.95 0.40
C THR A 71 7.80 -5.46 0.13
N LEU A 72 8.64 -4.79 0.91
CA LEU A 72 8.94 -3.37 0.76
C LEU A 72 10.45 -3.16 0.58
N GLY A 73 10.85 -2.43 -0.46
CA GLY A 73 12.25 -2.07 -0.75
C GLY A 73 12.51 -1.75 -2.22
N GLU A 74 13.69 -1.21 -2.54
CA GLU A 74 14.05 -0.77 -3.91
C GLU A 74 13.97 -1.87 -4.99
N LYS A 75 14.21 -3.13 -4.60
CA LYS A 75 14.04 -4.31 -5.45
C LYS A 75 13.23 -5.34 -4.68
N PRO A 76 11.90 -5.18 -4.59
CA PRO A 76 11.07 -5.96 -3.66
C PRO A 76 11.06 -7.47 -4.00
N LEU A 77 11.43 -7.82 -5.23
CA LEU A 77 11.51 -9.19 -5.75
C LEU A 77 12.90 -9.84 -5.63
N GLN A 78 13.93 -9.14 -5.15
CA GLN A 78 15.31 -9.62 -5.20
C GLN A 78 16.06 -9.37 -3.89
N HIS A 79 16.75 -10.40 -3.42
CA HIS A 79 17.76 -10.23 -2.38
C HIS A 79 18.91 -9.35 -2.90
N LEU A 80 19.34 -8.40 -2.09
CA LEU A 80 20.47 -7.54 -2.38
C LEU A 80 21.62 -7.87 -1.41
N PRO A 81 22.82 -8.23 -1.91
CA PRO A 81 23.97 -8.49 -1.06
C PRO A 81 24.22 -7.33 -0.08
N LEU A 82 24.58 -7.67 1.16
CA LEU A 82 24.82 -6.70 2.25
C LEU A 82 23.59 -5.90 2.70
N ARG A 83 22.40 -6.22 2.20
CA ARG A 83 21.13 -5.68 2.70
C ARG A 83 20.41 -6.77 3.51
N PRO A 84 20.24 -6.61 4.84
CA PRO A 84 19.51 -7.59 5.64
C PRO A 84 18.02 -7.58 5.29
N GLU A 85 17.40 -8.75 5.41
CA GLU A 85 15.95 -8.90 5.31
C GLU A 85 15.35 -9.05 6.69
N VAL A 86 14.28 -8.30 6.95
CA VAL A 86 13.51 -8.36 8.19
C VAL A 86 12.06 -8.65 7.86
N LYS A 87 11.35 -9.29 8.78
CA LYS A 87 9.94 -9.60 8.62
C LYS A 87 9.16 -9.31 9.89
N TYR A 88 7.95 -8.82 9.70
CA TYR A 88 6.92 -8.82 10.72
C TYR A 88 5.83 -9.80 10.34
N VAL A 89 5.35 -10.57 11.31
CA VAL A 89 4.28 -11.55 11.15
C VAL A 89 3.28 -11.31 12.26
N GLY A 90 2.01 -11.16 11.89
CA GLY A 90 0.92 -10.90 12.83
C GLY A 90 -0.23 -11.86 12.62
N ASN A 91 -1.16 -11.87 13.58
CA ASN A 91 -2.43 -12.61 13.52
C ASN A 91 -2.29 -14.13 13.31
N MET A 92 -1.23 -14.74 13.86
CA MET A 92 -1.06 -16.20 13.87
C MET A 92 -2.15 -16.92 14.67
N HIS A 93 -2.62 -16.29 15.75
CA HIS A 93 -3.87 -16.65 16.42
C HIS A 93 -4.98 -15.77 15.84
N GLY A 94 -6.05 -16.39 15.33
CA GLY A 94 -7.09 -15.67 14.57
C GLY A 94 -7.82 -14.57 15.35
N ASN A 95 -7.87 -14.68 16.68
CA ASN A 95 -8.49 -13.69 17.58
C ASN A 95 -7.52 -12.60 18.08
N GLU A 96 -6.21 -12.72 17.83
CA GLU A 96 -5.21 -11.69 18.15
C GLU A 96 -5.12 -10.68 16.99
N VAL A 97 -6.20 -9.92 16.80
CA VAL A 97 -6.42 -9.08 15.61
C VAL A 97 -5.63 -7.78 15.61
N VAL A 98 -5.16 -7.29 16.76
CA VAL A 98 -4.41 -6.02 16.84
C VAL A 98 -3.15 -6.05 15.98
N GLY A 99 -2.40 -7.16 16.02
CA GLY A 99 -1.21 -7.33 15.20
C GLY A 99 -1.49 -7.40 13.69
N ARG A 100 -2.73 -7.68 13.27
CA ARG A 100 -3.13 -7.64 11.87
C ARG A 100 -3.19 -6.19 11.37
N GLU A 101 -3.97 -5.38 12.08
CA GLU A 101 -4.22 -3.99 11.69
C GLU A 101 -2.93 -3.16 11.84
N MET A 102 -2.13 -3.42 12.89
CA MET A 102 -0.82 -2.78 13.06
C MET A 102 0.17 -3.02 11.91
N LEU A 103 0.04 -4.12 11.16
CA LEU A 103 0.90 -4.39 10.01
C LEU A 103 0.35 -3.83 8.70
N LEU A 104 -0.94 -3.47 8.68
CA LEU A 104 -1.58 -2.86 7.52
C LEU A 104 -1.41 -1.34 7.50
N HIS A 105 -1.37 -0.69 8.68
CA HIS A 105 -1.15 0.74 8.87
C HIS A 105 0.34 1.12 8.91
#